data_AF-A0A9E5US78-F1
#
_entry.id   AF-A0A9E5US78-F1
#
_cell.length_a   1.000
_cell.length_b   1.000
_cell.length_c   1.000
_cell.angle_alpha   90.00
_cell.angle_beta   90.00
_cell.angle_gamma   90.00
#
_symmetry.space_group_name_H-M   'P 1'
#
loop_
_entity.id
_entity.type
_entity.pdbx_description
1 polymer ?
#
loop_
_entity_poly.entity_id
_entity_poly.type
_entity_poly.pdbx_seq_one_letter_code
_entity_poly.pdbx_strand_id
1 'polypeptide(L)'
;MRERIFGVDFSGSQAAGRKIWIAEGTWRASRLQIGQLYRAADLPSGQAERGPALAALANAIRTSGAAVWGVDFPLGLPQALLPEADWRTWVQAFPLTYPDAEQFRQTCLGRSQGKE
;
A
#
# COMPACT_ATOMS: atom_id res chain seq x y z
N MET A 1 11.33 9.54 -22.10
CA MET A 1 10.83 9.51 -20.71
C MET A 1 11.45 8.31 -20.01
N ARG A 2 12.10 8.47 -18.86
CA ARG A 2 12.53 7.33 -18.01
C ARG A 2 11.54 7.27 -16.88
N GLU A 3 10.57 6.37 -16.98
CA GLU A 3 9.58 6.18 -15.93
C GLU A 3 10.13 5.13 -14.96
N ARG A 4 10.29 5.53 -13.69
CA ARG A 4 10.55 4.58 -12.61
C ARG A 4 9.23 3.94 -12.23
N ILE A 5 9.21 2.62 -12.24
CA ILE A 5 8.02 1.81 -11.97
C ILE A 5 8.35 0.90 -10.80
N PHE A 6 7.46 0.86 -9.83
CA PHE A 6 7.59 0.01 -8.65
C PHE A 6 6.42 -0.96 -8.58
N GLY A 7 6.72 -2.22 -8.30
CA GLY A 7 5.72 -3.22 -7.90
C GLY A 7 5.94 -3.57 -6.44
N VAL A 8 4.87 -3.55 -5.65
CA VAL A 8 4.90 -3.96 -4.25
C VAL A 8 4.01 -5.19 -4.08
N ASP A 9 4.57 -6.23 -3.49
CA ASP A 9 3.86 -7.42 -2.99
C ASP A 9 3.69 -7.29 -1.47
N PHE A 10 2.45 -7.17 -1.03
CA PHE A 10 2.08 -6.73 0.31
C PHE A 10 1.89 -7.89 1.30
N SER A 11 2.19 -7.62 2.57
CA SER A 11 1.92 -8.56 3.66
C SER A 11 1.42 -7.83 4.91
N GLY A 12 0.24 -8.20 5.39
CA GLY A 12 -0.34 -7.67 6.65
C GLY A 12 0.25 -8.30 7.93
N SER A 13 1.27 -9.15 7.82
CA SER A 13 1.83 -9.90 8.95
C SER A 13 2.50 -9.00 10.00
N GLN A 14 2.69 -9.52 11.22
CA GLN A 14 3.42 -8.79 12.27
C GLN A 14 4.87 -8.47 11.88
N ALA A 15 5.49 -9.34 11.06
CA ALA A 15 6.83 -9.18 10.52
C ALA A 15 6.80 -8.67 9.06
N ALA A 16 5.92 -7.71 8.76
CA ALA A 16 5.67 -7.23 7.40
C ALA A 16 6.94 -6.77 6.69
N GLY A 17 7.89 -6.17 7.39
CA GLY A 17 9.14 -5.70 6.79
C GLY A 17 9.96 -6.79 6.11
N ARG A 18 9.84 -8.05 6.54
CA ARG A 18 10.53 -9.19 5.92
C ARG A 18 9.73 -9.84 4.79
N LYS A 19 8.44 -9.52 4.69
CA LYS A 19 7.47 -10.19 3.82
C LYS A 19 6.91 -9.31 2.72
N ILE A 20 7.00 -7.98 2.88
CA ILE A 20 6.70 -7.03 1.81
C ILE A 20 7.92 -6.97 0.90
N TRP A 21 7.70 -7.19 -0.39
CA TRP A 21 8.72 -7.09 -1.44
C TRP A 21 8.44 -5.91 -2.36
N ILE A 22 9.52 -5.28 -2.83
CA ILE A 22 9.48 -4.11 -3.71
C ILE A 22 10.39 -4.38 -4.90
N ALA A 23 9.81 -4.47 -6.08
CA ALA A 23 10.52 -4.55 -7.35
C ALA A 23 10.62 -3.15 -7.95
N GLU A 24 11.84 -2.64 -8.14
CA GLU A 24 12.10 -1.39 -8.86
C GLU A 24 12.49 -1.70 -10.30
N GLY A 25 11.78 -1.08 -11.23
CA GLY A 25 12.06 -1.15 -12.66
C GLY A 25 12.14 0.22 -13.33
N THR A 26 12.76 0.24 -14.50
CA THR A 26 12.74 1.41 -15.38
C THR A 26 12.14 1.03 -16.72
N TRP A 27 11.21 1.85 -17.22
CA TRP A 27 10.70 1.71 -18.58
C TRP A 27 11.67 2.33 -19.59
N ARG A 28 12.17 1.53 -20.53
CA ARG A 28 13.07 1.98 -21.62
C ARG A 28 12.85 1.15 -22.88
N ALA A 29 12.87 1.81 -24.04
CA ALA A 29 12.78 1.16 -25.34
C ALA A 29 11.61 0.14 -25.42
N SER A 30 10.45 0.53 -24.92
CA SER A 30 9.22 -0.28 -24.87
C SER A 30 9.35 -1.58 -24.06
N ARG A 31 10.25 -1.61 -23.07
CA ARG A 31 10.46 -2.74 -22.16
C ARG A 31 10.58 -2.26 -20.73
N LEU A 32 10.07 -3.06 -19.79
CA LEU A 32 10.32 -2.91 -18.37
C LEU A 32 11.59 -3.70 -18.01
N GLN A 33 12.58 -3.03 -17.45
CA GLN A 33 13.76 -3.68 -16.88
C GLN A 33 13.68 -3.58 -15.36
N ILE A 34 13.58 -4.73 -14.68
CA ILE A 34 13.70 -4.82 -13.22
C ILE A 34 15.19 -4.71 -12.86
N GLY A 35 15.53 -3.71 -12.06
CA GLY A 35 16.90 -3.45 -11.62
C GLY A 35 17.18 -3.88 -10.19
N GLN A 36 16.18 -3.78 -9.31
CA GLN A 36 16.32 -4.10 -7.90
C GLN A 36 15.09 -4.82 -7.37
N LEU A 37 15.31 -5.72 -6.42
CA LEU A 37 14.28 -6.38 -5.63
C LEU A 37 14.74 -6.34 -4.17
N TYR A 38 13.98 -5.71 -3.31
CA TYR A 38 14.32 -5.55 -1.90
C TYR A 38 13.07 -5.60 -1.03
N ARG A 39 13.28 -5.79 0.27
CA ARG A 39 12.18 -5.88 1.24
C ARG A 39 11.87 -4.50 1.81
N ALA A 40 10.67 -4.34 2.38
CA ALA A 40 10.33 -3.10 3.08
C ALA A 40 11.27 -2.80 4.28
N ALA A 41 11.87 -3.83 4.90
CA ALA A 41 12.89 -3.65 5.94
C ALA A 41 14.20 -3.06 5.41
N ASP A 42 14.47 -3.14 4.11
CA ASP A 42 15.70 -2.62 3.50
C ASP A 42 15.56 -1.14 3.08
N LEU A 43 14.35 -0.57 3.18
CA LEU A 43 14.11 0.85 2.97
C LEU A 43 14.75 1.70 4.07
N PRO A 44 15.04 2.99 3.82
CA PRO A 44 15.46 3.91 4.87
C PRO A 44 14.46 3.93 6.04
N SER A 45 14.96 3.68 7.25
CA SER A 45 14.17 3.53 8.49
C SER A 45 13.19 2.33 8.50
N GLY A 46 13.29 1.43 7.51
CA GLY A 46 12.56 0.17 7.49
C GLY A 46 13.03 -0.77 8.59
N GLN A 47 12.10 -1.54 9.16
CA GLN A 47 12.40 -2.57 10.15
C GLN A 47 11.53 -3.80 9.87
N ALA A 48 11.72 -4.89 10.61
CA ALA A 48 10.96 -6.11 10.43
C ALA A 48 9.48 -5.95 10.82
N GLU A 49 9.22 -5.11 11.81
CA GLU A 49 7.92 -4.84 12.41
C GLU A 49 6.98 -4.13 11.43
N ARG A 50 5.69 -4.48 11.50
CA ARG A 50 4.66 -3.94 10.59
C ARG A 50 4.61 -2.41 10.55
N GLY A 51 4.54 -1.76 11.71
CA GLY A 51 4.42 -0.29 11.77
C GLY A 51 5.56 0.44 11.06
N PRO A 52 6.83 0.24 11.47
CA PRO A 52 7.99 0.83 10.81
C PRO A 52 8.10 0.49 9.32
N ALA A 53 7.81 -0.75 8.92
CA ALA A 53 7.84 -1.15 7.51
C ALA A 53 6.83 -0.37 6.66
N LEU A 54 5.59 -0.20 7.13
CA LEU A 54 4.56 0.56 6.43
C LEU A 54 4.90 2.06 6.39
N ALA A 55 5.44 2.60 7.48
CA ALA A 55 5.90 4.00 7.52
C ALA A 55 7.04 4.25 6.53
N ALA A 56 8.01 3.34 6.44
CA ALA A 56 9.11 3.42 5.48
C ALA A 56 8.61 3.33 4.03
N LEU A 57 7.70 2.40 3.73
CA LEU A 57 7.09 2.28 2.40
C LEU A 57 6.30 3.53 2.00
N ALA A 58 5.45 4.06 2.89
CA ALA A 58 4.70 5.27 2.65
C ALA A 58 5.62 6.48 2.39
N ASN A 59 6.72 6.57 3.15
CA ASN A 59 7.73 7.60 2.94
C ASN A 59 8.44 7.44 1.57
N ALA A 60 8.77 6.21 1.17
CA ALA A 60 9.38 5.92 -0.12
C ALA A 60 8.46 6.34 -1.28
N ILE A 61 7.17 6.01 -1.22
CA ILE A 61 6.16 6.44 -2.21
C ILE A 61 6.13 7.98 -2.28
N ARG A 62 5.96 8.65 -1.13
CA ARG A 62 5.86 10.11 -1.03
C ARG A 62 7.08 10.86 -1.58
N THR A 63 8.27 10.29 -1.44
CA THR A 63 9.54 10.93 -1.82
C THR A 63 10.08 10.49 -3.18
N SER A 64 9.38 9.59 -3.88
CA SER A 64 9.86 8.95 -5.12
C SER A 64 9.94 9.87 -6.35
N GLY A 65 9.32 11.06 -6.29
CA GLY A 65 9.24 12.00 -7.41
C GLY A 65 8.30 11.52 -8.52
N ALA A 66 8.69 11.68 -9.78
CA ALA A 66 7.94 11.17 -10.93
C ALA A 66 8.14 9.66 -11.07
N ALA A 67 7.30 8.88 -10.39
CA ALA A 67 7.30 7.43 -10.41
C ALA A 67 5.87 6.87 -10.39
N VAL A 68 5.72 5.64 -10.89
CA VAL A 68 4.47 4.87 -10.81
C VAL A 68 4.66 3.74 -9.81
N TRP A 69 3.72 3.59 -8.87
CA TRP A 69 3.71 2.51 -7.88
C TRP A 69 2.45 1.67 -8.08
N GLY A 70 2.65 0.40 -8.43
CA GLY A 70 1.62 -0.63 -8.31
C GLY A 70 1.74 -1.29 -6.95
N VAL A 71 0.67 -1.28 -6.15
CA VAL A 71 0.65 -1.89 -4.82
C VAL A 71 -0.53 -2.85 -4.72
N ASP A 72 -0.27 -4.11 -4.42
CA ASP A 72 -1.26 -5.17 -4.36
C ASP A 72 -1.88 -5.34 -2.95
N PHE A 73 -2.42 -4.25 -2.41
CA PHE A 73 -3.16 -4.38 -1.16
C PHE A 73 -4.42 -5.26 -1.37
N PRO A 74 -4.68 -6.26 -0.51
CA PRO A 74 -5.92 -7.01 -0.54
C PRO A 74 -7.06 -6.15 0.02
N LEU A 75 -7.51 -5.16 -0.76
CA LEU A 75 -8.60 -4.26 -0.40
C LEU A 75 -9.92 -4.84 -0.91
N GLY A 76 -10.40 -5.90 -0.27
CA GLY A 76 -11.82 -6.24 -0.33
C GLY A 76 -12.57 -5.23 0.54
N LEU A 77 -13.38 -4.36 -0.07
CA LEU A 77 -14.20 -3.38 0.64
C LEU A 77 -15.69 -3.72 0.46
N PRO A 78 -16.47 -3.86 1.54
CA PRO A 78 -17.92 -3.93 1.44
C PRO A 78 -18.47 -2.72 0.68
N GLN A 79 -19.39 -2.95 -0.27
CA GLN A 79 -20.02 -1.86 -1.04
C GLN A 79 -20.68 -0.81 -0.12
N ALA A 80 -21.22 -1.23 1.03
CA ALA A 80 -21.81 -0.35 2.03
C ALA A 80 -20.80 0.64 2.69
N LEU A 81 -19.50 0.43 2.50
CA LEU A 81 -18.43 1.33 2.93
C LEU A 81 -17.96 2.29 1.83
N LEU A 82 -18.45 2.14 0.61
CA LEU A 82 -18.24 3.07 -0.50
C LEU A 82 -19.55 3.84 -0.75
N PRO A 83 -19.99 4.71 0.18
CA PRO A 83 -21.23 5.47 0.01
C PRO A 83 -21.12 6.54 -1.08
N GLU A 84 -19.91 6.84 -1.54
CA GLU A 84 -19.67 7.90 -2.52
C GLU A 84 -19.41 7.32 -3.91
N ALA A 85 -19.92 8.03 -4.94
CA ALA A 85 -19.66 7.71 -6.34
C ALA A 85 -18.19 7.93 -6.73
N ASP A 86 -17.40 8.63 -5.91
CA ASP A 86 -16.02 9.01 -6.19
C ASP A 86 -15.02 8.41 -5.19
N TRP A 87 -14.11 7.59 -5.72
CA TRP A 87 -13.03 6.95 -4.96
C TRP A 87 -12.07 7.94 -4.32
N ARG A 88 -11.78 9.07 -5.00
CA ARG A 88 -10.79 10.04 -4.50
C ARG A 88 -11.26 10.67 -3.20
N THR A 89 -12.52 11.13 -3.17
CA THR A 89 -13.10 11.76 -1.98
C THR A 89 -13.13 10.78 -0.80
N TRP A 90 -13.48 9.52 -1.05
CA TRP A 90 -13.43 8.47 -0.03
C TRP A 90 -12.03 8.26 0.55
N VAL A 91 -10.99 8.13 -0.29
CA VAL A 91 -9.59 7.95 0.18
C VAL A 91 -9.11 9.15 1.00
N GLN A 92 -9.51 10.36 0.64
CA GLN A 92 -9.15 11.58 1.39
C GLN A 92 -9.80 11.63 2.77
N ALA A 93 -11.05 11.17 2.88
CA ALA A 93 -11.77 11.10 4.15
C ALA A 93 -11.36 9.88 5.02
N PHE A 94 -10.72 8.87 4.44
CA PHE A 94 -10.36 7.61 5.10
C PHE A 94 -9.62 7.79 6.44
N PRO A 95 -8.48 8.52 6.54
CA PRO A 95 -7.75 8.65 7.81
C PRO A 95 -8.50 9.48 8.87
N LEU A 96 -9.45 10.33 8.46
CA LEU A 96 -10.30 11.08 9.38
C LEU A 96 -11.45 10.22 9.92
N THR A 97 -11.93 9.28 9.12
CA THR A 97 -13.05 8.39 9.46
C THR A 97 -12.58 7.17 10.25
N TYR A 98 -11.39 6.64 9.91
CA TYR A 98 -10.81 5.44 10.49
C TYR A 98 -9.39 5.74 11.02
N PRO A 99 -9.26 6.13 12.28
CA PRO A 99 -7.96 6.49 12.88
C PRO A 99 -7.02 5.28 13.03
N ASP A 100 -7.57 4.06 13.08
CA ASP A 100 -6.79 2.83 13.12
C ASP A 100 -7.46 1.66 12.37
N ALA A 101 -6.66 0.61 12.18
CA ALA A 101 -7.06 -0.58 11.44
C ALA A 101 -8.16 -1.39 12.14
N GLU A 102 -8.25 -1.34 13.47
CA GLU A 102 -9.27 -2.08 14.21
C GLU A 102 -10.63 -1.38 14.10
N GLN A 103 -10.67 -0.06 14.23
CA GLN A 103 -11.90 0.71 14.02
C GLN A 103 -12.40 0.56 12.58
N PHE A 104 -11.49 0.54 11.60
CA PHE A 104 -11.84 0.23 10.22
C PHE A 104 -12.48 -1.17 10.10
N ARG A 105 -11.83 -2.20 10.65
CA ARG A 105 -12.33 -3.59 10.64
C ARG A 105 -13.70 -3.72 11.29
N GLN A 106 -13.90 -3.11 12.46
CA GLN A 106 -15.19 -3.13 13.16
C GLN A 106 -16.29 -2.46 12.33
N THR A 107 -15.98 -1.37 11.63
CA THR A 107 -16.94 -0.71 10.74
C THR A 107 -17.28 -1.61 9.55
N CYS A 108 -16.28 -2.29 8.95
CA CYS A 108 -16.52 -3.27 7.88
C CYS A 108 -17.50 -4.35 8.35
N LEU A 109 -17.22 -4.99 9.48
CA LEU A 109 -18.05 -6.06 10.04
C LEU A 109 -19.47 -5.59 10.37
N GLY A 110 -19.60 -4.40 10.96
CA GLY A 110 -20.91 -3.82 11.29
C GLY A 110 -21.74 -3.55 10.03
N ARG A 111 -21.13 -3.06 8.96
CA ARG A 111 -21.83 -2.73 7.71
C ARG A 111 -22.05 -3.92 6.78
N SER A 112 -21.25 -4.98 6.90
CA SER A 112 -21.38 -6.21 6.12
C SER A 112 -22.29 -7.26 6.78
N GLN A 113 -22.93 -6.94 7.91
CA GLN A 113 -23.72 -7.87 8.72
C GLN A 113 -22.88 -9.10 9.18
N GLY A 114 -21.59 -8.88 9.49
CA GLY A 114 -20.70 -9.92 9.98
C GLY A 114 -20.09 -10.83 8.91
N LYS A 115 -20.16 -10.45 7.63
CA LYS A 115 -19.47 -11.17 6.54
C LYS A 115 -18.14 -10.49 6.24
N GLU A 116 -17.05 -11.25 6.24
CA GLU A 116 -15.75 -10.84 5.70
C GLU A 116 -15.68 -11.06 4.19
#